data_AF-A0A358A2X9-F1
#
_entry.id   AF-A0A358A2X9-F1
#
_cell.length_a   1.000
_cell.length_b   1.000
_cell.length_c   1.000
_cell.angle_alpha   90.00
_cell.angle_beta   90.00
_cell.angle_gamma   90.00
#
_symmetry.space_group_name_H-M   'P 1'
#
loop_
_entity.id
_entity.type
_entity.pdbx_description
1 polymer ?
#
loop_
_entity_poly.entity_id
_entity_poly.type
_entity_poly.pdbx_seq_one_letter_code
_entity_poly.pdbx_strand_id
1 'polypeptide(L)'
;MAITEDRLSAVGDNGTTVETTTTMRVKKRNGSLEPVDLNKIVNAIARASEGLMGVDPMVVSTRTISALADGSTTQELDELSIRTAAGLIVEEPNYSKLAARMLATYIDKEVRNQNVPWFSESVTLGHTLGLIGDDVLEFVTTHAPELNAAINSQRDKNFEFFGLRTVYDRYLLRHPETRKVIETPQYFFLRVACGLSADADEAIKFYDLMSSLAYLPSSPTLFNSGTTHPQMSSCYLLDSPV
;
A
#
# COMPACT_ATOMS: atom_id res chain seq x y z
N MET A 1 76.48 26.67 -31.02
CA MET A 1 76.21 25.22 -30.85
C MET A 1 76.10 24.98 -29.36
N ALA A 2 74.96 25.06 -28.70
CA ALA A 2 73.65 24.41 -28.89
C ALA A 2 73.43 23.33 -27.80
N ILE A 3 72.57 23.70 -26.83
CA ILE A 3 71.51 22.90 -26.16
C ILE A 3 71.93 21.78 -25.19
N THR A 4 71.41 21.88 -23.96
CA THR A 4 70.87 20.86 -23.01
C THR A 4 71.20 21.31 -21.57
N GLU A 5 70.35 21.24 -20.54
CA GLU A 5 68.91 21.07 -20.39
C GLU A 5 68.61 21.45 -18.92
N ASP A 6 67.47 22.10 -18.72
CA ASP A 6 66.91 22.50 -17.43
C ASP A 6 66.07 21.34 -16.89
N ARG A 7 65.99 21.16 -15.55
CA ARG A 7 64.74 21.03 -14.75
C ARG A 7 64.78 20.11 -13.51
N LEU A 8 64.42 20.75 -12.37
CA LEU A 8 63.43 20.42 -11.33
C LEU A 8 63.39 18.98 -10.75
N SER A 9 63.74 18.77 -9.49
CA SER A 9 62.96 19.03 -8.25
C SER A 9 61.66 18.23 -8.12
N ALA A 10 61.64 17.36 -7.12
CA ALA A 10 60.57 16.50 -6.66
C ALA A 10 59.22 17.20 -6.41
N VAL A 11 58.11 16.55 -6.78
CA VAL A 11 56.87 16.47 -5.99
C VAL A 11 56.18 15.14 -6.35
N GLY A 12 55.83 14.36 -5.32
CA GLY A 12 55.09 13.11 -5.47
C GLY A 12 53.69 13.35 -6.01
N ASP A 13 53.35 12.62 -7.07
CA ASP A 13 51.99 12.46 -7.54
C ASP A 13 51.33 11.37 -6.67
N ASN A 14 50.90 11.75 -5.47
CA ASN A 14 49.85 11.00 -4.78
C ASN A 14 48.57 11.27 -5.56
N GLY A 15 48.36 10.45 -6.59
CA GLY A 15 47.09 10.33 -7.29
C GLY A 15 46.00 10.20 -6.25
N THR A 16 45.29 11.30 -6.02
CA THR A 16 44.07 11.31 -5.22
C THR A 16 43.06 10.59 -6.09
N THR A 17 42.97 9.26 -5.93
CA THR A 17 41.78 8.53 -6.32
C THR A 17 40.66 9.13 -5.49
N VAL A 18 39.97 10.10 -6.08
CA VAL A 18 38.64 10.48 -5.65
C VAL A 18 37.82 9.22 -5.87
N GLU A 19 37.74 8.37 -4.83
CA GLU A 19 36.63 7.45 -4.70
C GLU A 19 35.39 8.34 -4.66
N THR A 20 34.81 8.59 -5.84
CA THR A 20 33.42 8.97 -5.94
C THR A 20 32.66 7.85 -5.26
N THR A 21 32.42 7.97 -3.96
CA THR A 21 31.36 7.24 -3.28
C THR A 21 30.10 7.61 -4.05
N THR A 22 29.70 6.75 -4.97
CA THR A 22 28.48 6.88 -5.75
C THR A 22 27.35 6.79 -4.73
N THR A 23 26.97 7.94 -4.15
CA THR A 23 25.82 8.01 -3.25
C THR A 23 24.63 7.52 -4.04
N MET A 24 24.13 6.32 -3.71
CA MET A 24 22.95 5.74 -4.35
C MET A 24 21.84 6.78 -4.37
N ARG A 25 21.11 6.85 -5.48
CA ARG A 25 19.98 7.77 -5.65
C ARG A 25 18.70 6.97 -5.85
N VAL A 26 17.60 7.50 -5.32
CA VAL A 26 16.26 6.95 -5.50
C VAL A 26 15.38 7.95 -6.22
N LYS A 27 14.57 7.44 -7.16
CA LYS A 27 13.58 8.23 -7.89
C LYS A 27 12.28 8.33 -7.08
N LYS A 28 11.90 9.55 -6.72
CA LYS A 28 10.62 9.85 -6.06
C LYS A 28 9.44 9.66 -7.00
N ARG A 29 8.23 9.55 -6.44
CA ARG A 29 6.98 9.46 -7.22
C ARG A 29 6.71 10.70 -8.09
N ASN A 30 7.23 11.86 -7.71
CA ASN A 30 7.17 13.10 -8.51
C ASN A 30 8.25 13.17 -9.61
N GLY A 31 9.11 12.16 -9.74
CA GLY A 31 10.15 12.07 -10.75
C GLY A 31 11.53 12.61 -10.35
N SER A 32 11.68 13.28 -9.20
CA SER A 32 12.99 13.79 -8.74
C SER A 32 13.93 12.66 -8.31
N LEU A 33 15.23 12.87 -8.50
CA LEU A 33 16.29 12.02 -7.95
C LEU A 33 16.83 12.65 -6.67
N GLU A 34 16.81 11.90 -5.59
CA GLU A 34 17.38 12.30 -4.31
C GLU A 34 18.37 11.24 -3.83
N PRO A 35 19.43 11.62 -3.07
CA PRO A 35 20.27 10.65 -2.38
C PRO A 35 19.41 9.75 -1.49
N VAL A 36 19.73 8.45 -1.45
CA VAL A 36 19.00 7.51 -0.59
C VAL A 36 19.28 7.84 0.87
N ASP A 37 18.21 8.16 1.59
CA ASP A 37 18.24 8.28 3.05
C ASP A 37 17.89 6.92 3.67
N LEU A 38 18.93 6.17 4.04
CA LEU A 38 18.78 4.84 4.63
C LEU A 38 18.02 4.88 5.96
N ASN A 39 18.11 5.98 6.72
CA ASN A 39 17.41 6.12 7.99
C ASN A 39 15.88 6.16 7.77
N LYS A 40 15.41 6.67 6.63
CA LYS A 40 13.97 6.62 6.31
C LYS A 40 13.46 5.20 6.15
N ILE A 41 14.27 4.31 5.58
CA ILE A 41 13.93 2.88 5.41
C ILE A 41 13.84 2.22 6.79
N VAL A 42 14.91 2.35 7.58
CA VAL A 42 14.99 1.76 8.93
C VAL A 42 13.83 2.26 9.80
N ASN A 43 13.59 3.57 9.82
CA ASN A 43 12.51 4.16 10.62
C ASN A 43 11.12 3.73 10.16
N ALA A 44 10.90 3.54 8.86
CA ALA A 44 9.61 3.07 8.34
C ALA A 44 9.32 1.63 8.77
N ILE A 45 10.31 0.74 8.65
CA ILE A 45 10.19 -0.66 9.06
C ILE A 45 10.05 -0.76 10.58
N ALA A 46 10.84 -0.01 11.34
CA ALA A 46 10.76 0.04 12.80
C ALA A 46 9.36 0.44 13.29
N ARG A 47 8.78 1.51 12.73
CA ARG A 47 7.40 1.91 13.05
C ARG A 47 6.38 0.81 12.74
N ALA A 48 6.51 0.12 11.60
CA ALA A 48 5.61 -0.97 11.25
C ALA A 48 5.76 -2.18 12.19
N SER A 49 6.95 -2.41 12.74
CA SER A 49 7.25 -3.51 13.65
C SER A 49 6.81 -3.30 15.10
N GLU A 50 6.36 -2.09 15.48
CA GLU A 50 6.04 -1.74 16.85
C GLU A 50 5.04 -2.73 17.50
N GLY A 51 5.42 -3.28 18.65
CA GLY A 51 4.62 -4.24 19.41
C GLY A 51 4.54 -5.65 18.81
N LEU A 52 5.33 -5.97 17.78
CA LEU A 52 5.44 -7.34 17.27
C LEU A 52 6.57 -8.09 17.99
N MET A 53 6.22 -9.17 18.67
CA MET A 53 7.19 -10.04 19.34
C MET A 53 7.94 -10.89 18.31
N GLY A 54 9.23 -11.16 18.56
CA GLY A 54 10.07 -12.00 17.69
C GLY A 54 10.52 -11.35 16.37
N VAL A 55 9.98 -10.17 16.03
CA VAL A 55 10.32 -9.45 14.80
C VAL A 55 11.52 -8.54 15.04
N ASP A 56 12.58 -8.73 14.25
CA ASP A 56 13.73 -7.82 14.21
C ASP A 56 13.64 -6.92 12.96
N PRO A 57 13.29 -5.61 13.11
CA PRO A 57 13.22 -4.70 11.98
C PRO A 57 14.57 -4.47 11.29
N MET A 58 15.70 -4.70 11.98
CA MET A 58 17.03 -4.52 11.41
C MET A 58 17.37 -5.61 10.40
N VAL A 59 16.91 -6.85 10.62
CA VAL A 59 17.08 -7.94 9.63
C VAL A 59 16.41 -7.61 8.31
N VAL A 60 15.19 -7.07 8.36
CA VAL A 60 14.48 -6.62 7.14
C VAL A 60 15.20 -5.44 6.51
N SER A 61 15.52 -4.42 7.32
CA SER A 61 16.15 -3.18 6.83
C SER A 61 17.48 -3.46 6.12
N THR A 62 18.36 -4.26 6.73
CA THR A 62 19.67 -4.61 6.16
C THR A 62 19.51 -5.39 4.85
N ARG A 63 18.66 -6.43 4.82
CA ARG A 63 18.39 -7.20 3.58
C ARG A 63 17.79 -6.34 2.47
N THR A 64 16.89 -5.42 2.79
CA THR A 64 16.31 -4.47 1.83
C THR A 64 17.37 -3.51 1.28
N ILE A 65 18.19 -2.91 2.14
CA ILE A 65 19.24 -1.97 1.73
C ILE A 65 20.29 -2.66 0.85
N SER A 66 20.71 -3.88 1.22
CA SER A 66 21.67 -4.65 0.43
C SER A 66 21.14 -5.08 -0.95
N ALA A 67 19.83 -5.20 -1.10
CA ALA A 67 19.19 -5.56 -2.37
C ALA A 67 18.77 -4.33 -3.21
N LEU A 68 19.04 -3.10 -2.73
CA LEU A 68 18.67 -1.87 -3.43
C LEU A 68 19.64 -1.61 -4.60
N ALA A 69 19.09 -1.27 -5.76
CA ALA A 69 19.86 -0.87 -6.93
C ALA A 69 19.88 0.67 -7.07
N ASP A 70 20.94 1.22 -7.66
CA ASP A 70 20.98 2.65 -8.00
C ASP A 70 19.87 3.01 -9.01
N GLY A 71 19.19 4.13 -8.77
CA GLY A 71 18.07 4.57 -9.60
C GLY A 71 16.73 3.91 -9.31
N SER A 72 16.65 2.98 -8.33
CA SER A 72 15.38 2.40 -7.90
C SER A 72 14.37 3.48 -7.49
N THR A 73 13.10 3.25 -7.79
CA THR A 73 12.00 4.13 -7.38
C THR A 73 11.64 3.90 -5.92
N THR A 74 11.04 4.91 -5.29
CA THR A 74 10.46 4.76 -3.93
C THR A 74 9.38 3.67 -3.85
N GLN A 75 8.69 3.37 -4.96
CA GLN A 75 7.72 2.29 -5.03
C GLN A 75 8.40 0.93 -5.00
N GLU A 76 9.42 0.72 -5.85
CA GLU A 76 10.20 -0.52 -5.85
C GLU A 76 10.85 -0.79 -4.50
N LEU A 77 11.27 0.28 -3.81
CA LEU A 77 11.81 0.19 -2.45
C LEU A 77 10.76 -0.27 -1.41
N ASP A 78 9.57 0.35 -1.40
CA ASP A 78 8.47 -0.05 -0.51
C ASP A 78 8.10 -1.54 -0.77
N GLU A 79 7.97 -1.92 -2.06
CA GLU A 79 7.65 -3.30 -2.46
C GLU A 79 8.74 -4.31 -2.10
N LEU A 80 10.01 -3.96 -2.30
CA LEU A 80 11.15 -4.80 -1.91
C LEU A 80 11.11 -5.05 -0.40
N SER A 81 10.90 -4.00 0.39
CA SER A 81 10.82 -4.10 1.86
C SER A 81 9.68 -5.04 2.30
N ILE A 82 8.51 -4.93 1.66
CA ILE A 82 7.36 -5.80 1.92
C ILE A 82 7.68 -7.25 1.57
N ARG A 83 8.30 -7.50 0.41
CA ARG A 83 8.70 -8.86 -0.02
C ARG A 83 9.76 -9.47 0.91
N THR A 84 10.73 -8.66 1.34
CA THR A 84 11.77 -9.09 2.30
C THR A 84 11.13 -9.53 3.61
N ALA A 85 10.22 -8.73 4.18
CA ALA A 85 9.50 -9.11 5.39
C ALA A 85 8.65 -10.38 5.19
N ALA A 86 7.93 -10.48 4.07
CA ALA A 86 7.12 -11.67 3.77
C ALA A 86 7.97 -12.96 3.62
N GLY A 87 9.21 -12.85 3.11
CA GLY A 87 10.12 -13.98 3.00
C GLY A 87 10.59 -14.56 4.35
N LEU A 88 10.48 -13.78 5.43
CA LEU A 88 10.87 -14.19 6.78
C LEU A 88 9.74 -14.87 7.56
N ILE A 89 8.53 -14.97 7.00
CA ILE A 89 7.36 -15.57 7.67
C ILE A 89 7.62 -17.03 8.08
N VAL A 90 8.40 -17.76 7.29
CA VAL A 90 8.76 -19.17 7.58
C VAL A 90 9.68 -19.27 8.80
N GLU A 91 10.51 -18.26 9.05
CA GLU A 91 11.42 -18.21 10.20
C GLU A 91 10.69 -17.74 11.47
N GLU A 92 9.87 -16.71 11.36
CA GLU A 92 9.06 -16.17 12.46
C GLU A 92 7.68 -15.68 11.94
N PRO A 93 6.56 -16.28 12.37
CA PRO A 93 5.23 -15.96 11.86
C PRO A 93 4.82 -14.48 12.01
N ASN A 94 5.29 -13.77 13.03
CA ASN A 94 4.94 -12.35 13.24
C ASN A 94 5.47 -11.43 12.14
N TYR A 95 6.41 -11.87 11.29
CA TYR A 95 6.76 -11.16 10.06
C TYR A 95 5.57 -11.01 9.10
N SER A 96 4.55 -11.88 9.20
CA SER A 96 3.29 -11.76 8.44
C SER A 96 2.57 -10.44 8.79
N LYS A 97 2.51 -10.10 10.08
CA LYS A 97 1.92 -8.84 10.53
C LYS A 97 2.78 -7.63 10.15
N LEU A 98 4.11 -7.76 10.19
CA LEU A 98 5.00 -6.69 9.73
C LEU A 98 4.77 -6.39 8.24
N ALA A 99 4.81 -7.43 7.40
CA ALA A 99 4.60 -7.30 5.96
C ALA A 99 3.21 -6.74 5.64
N ALA A 100 2.17 -7.16 6.38
CA ALA A 100 0.82 -6.60 6.25
C ALA A 100 0.78 -5.10 6.58
N ARG A 101 1.35 -4.65 7.71
CA ARG A 101 1.36 -3.24 8.10
C ARG A 101 2.13 -2.36 7.10
N MET A 102 3.23 -2.88 6.55
CA MET A 102 3.98 -2.21 5.49
C MET A 102 3.16 -2.11 4.20
N LEU A 103 2.45 -3.18 3.83
CA LEU A 103 1.53 -3.17 2.68
C LEU A 103 0.35 -2.20 2.88
N ALA A 104 -0.24 -2.12 4.08
CA ALA A 104 -1.29 -1.16 4.38
C ALA A 104 -0.80 0.29 4.21
N THR A 105 0.43 0.58 4.68
CA THR A 105 1.07 1.89 4.50
C THR A 105 1.33 2.19 3.03
N TYR A 106 1.72 1.18 2.23
CA TYR A 106 1.89 1.31 0.79
C TYR A 106 0.56 1.65 0.10
N ILE A 107 -0.51 0.95 0.45
CA ILE A 107 -1.86 1.16 -0.10
C ILE A 107 -2.36 2.56 0.22
N ASP A 108 -2.26 2.99 1.48
CA ASP A 108 -2.68 4.34 1.89
C ASP A 108 -1.92 5.40 1.07
N LYS A 109 -0.59 5.30 0.97
CA LYS A 109 0.20 6.20 0.12
C LYS A 109 -0.29 6.21 -1.33
N GLU A 110 -0.59 5.06 -1.93
CA GLU A 110 -1.08 4.97 -3.32
C GLU A 110 -2.40 5.72 -3.51
N VAL A 111 -3.33 5.58 -2.56
CA VAL A 111 -4.62 6.30 -2.53
C VAL A 111 -4.41 7.81 -2.29
N ARG A 112 -3.63 8.20 -1.29
CA ARG A 112 -3.38 9.62 -0.96
C ARG A 112 -2.72 10.38 -2.10
N ASN A 113 -1.81 9.76 -2.84
CA ASN A 113 -1.14 10.41 -3.99
C ASN A 113 -2.09 10.72 -5.15
N GLN A 114 -3.32 10.21 -5.11
CA GLN A 114 -4.39 10.54 -6.06
C GLN A 114 -5.33 11.62 -5.52
N ASN A 115 -4.96 12.31 -4.43
CA ASN A 115 -5.77 13.31 -3.74
C ASN A 115 -7.10 12.75 -3.20
N VAL A 116 -7.06 11.55 -2.63
CA VAL A 116 -8.22 10.91 -1.98
C VAL A 116 -8.02 10.91 -0.44
N PRO A 117 -8.37 12.02 0.25
CA PRO A 117 -8.16 12.18 1.69
C PRO A 117 -9.25 11.55 2.57
N TRP A 118 -10.44 11.25 2.06
CA TRP A 118 -11.49 10.62 2.86
C TRP A 118 -12.23 9.53 2.09
N PHE A 119 -13.09 8.81 2.81
CA PHE A 119 -13.88 7.74 2.23
C PHE A 119 -14.86 8.27 1.20
N SER A 120 -15.56 9.38 1.48
CA SER A 120 -16.46 10.03 0.53
C SER A 120 -15.80 10.34 -0.82
N GLU A 121 -14.56 10.84 -0.82
CA GLU A 121 -13.83 11.19 -2.03
C GLU A 121 -13.41 9.95 -2.82
N SER A 122 -13.12 8.85 -2.12
CA SER A 122 -12.85 7.54 -2.76
C SER A 122 -14.09 7.06 -3.51
N VAL A 123 -15.27 7.23 -2.90
CA VAL A 123 -16.57 6.89 -3.51
C VAL A 123 -16.87 7.81 -4.69
N THR A 124 -16.71 9.12 -4.55
CA THR A 124 -16.91 10.09 -5.64
C THR A 124 -15.98 9.83 -6.82
N LEU A 125 -14.70 9.51 -6.55
CA LEU A 125 -13.75 9.13 -7.60
C LEU A 125 -14.17 7.83 -8.28
N GLY A 126 -14.54 6.80 -7.51
CA GLY A 126 -15.02 5.54 -8.05
C GLY A 126 -16.26 5.70 -8.94
N HIS A 127 -17.19 6.58 -8.55
CA HIS A 127 -18.38 6.91 -9.35
C HIS A 127 -18.01 7.63 -10.65
N THR A 128 -17.14 8.65 -10.58
CA THR A 128 -16.64 9.37 -11.76
C THR A 128 -15.96 8.44 -12.77
N LEU A 129 -15.34 7.37 -12.29
CA LEU A 129 -14.69 6.33 -13.10
C LEU A 129 -15.64 5.22 -13.57
N GLY A 130 -16.95 5.31 -13.25
CA GLY A 130 -17.97 4.32 -13.61
C GLY A 130 -17.91 3.02 -12.82
N LEU A 131 -17.21 3.00 -11.68
CA LEU A 131 -17.02 1.80 -10.85
C LEU A 131 -18.07 1.66 -9.73
N ILE A 132 -18.64 2.78 -9.29
CA ILE A 132 -19.61 2.86 -8.18
C ILE A 132 -20.97 3.31 -8.72
N GLY A 133 -22.04 2.72 -8.18
CA GLY A 133 -23.43 3.03 -8.55
C GLY A 133 -23.92 4.37 -8.02
N ASP A 134 -24.94 4.93 -8.67
CA ASP A 134 -25.54 6.23 -8.29
C ASP A 134 -26.16 6.20 -6.89
N ASP A 135 -26.80 5.09 -6.53
CA ASP A 135 -27.42 4.84 -5.23
C ASP A 135 -26.41 4.94 -4.07
N VAL A 136 -25.23 4.34 -4.26
CA VAL A 136 -24.16 4.35 -3.25
C VAL A 136 -23.51 5.72 -3.16
N LEU A 137 -23.32 6.41 -4.28
CA LEU A 137 -22.83 7.78 -4.27
C LEU A 137 -23.78 8.69 -3.48
N GLU A 138 -25.09 8.62 -3.75
CA GLU A 138 -26.10 9.42 -3.06
C GLU A 138 -26.10 9.11 -1.57
N PHE A 139 -26.14 7.83 -1.20
CA PHE A 139 -26.10 7.38 0.19
C PHE A 139 -24.88 7.92 0.93
N VAL A 140 -23.68 7.78 0.34
CA VAL A 140 -22.43 8.21 0.97
C VAL A 140 -22.33 9.73 1.04
N THR A 141 -22.78 10.45 0.02
CA THR A 141 -22.75 11.92 0.01
C THR A 141 -23.67 12.49 1.08
N THR A 142 -24.86 11.92 1.25
CA THR A 142 -25.83 12.35 2.28
C THR A 142 -25.29 12.13 3.70
N HIS A 143 -24.56 11.04 3.95
CA HIS A 143 -24.06 10.67 5.29
C HIS A 143 -22.54 10.86 5.45
N ALA A 144 -21.91 11.66 4.59
CA ALA A 144 -20.45 11.74 4.49
C ALA A 144 -19.75 12.06 5.83
N PRO A 145 -20.21 13.00 6.68
CA PRO A 145 -19.54 13.29 7.95
C PRO A 145 -19.47 12.08 8.88
N GLU A 146 -20.57 11.34 9.03
CA GLU A 146 -20.68 10.18 9.92
C GLU A 146 -19.87 9.00 9.39
N LEU A 147 -19.97 8.71 8.09
CA LEU A 147 -19.24 7.63 7.44
C LEU A 147 -17.73 7.88 7.42
N ASN A 148 -17.29 9.11 7.16
CA ASN A 148 -15.87 9.45 7.24
C ASN A 148 -15.34 9.33 8.68
N ALA A 149 -16.13 9.74 9.68
CA ALA A 149 -15.75 9.62 11.09
C ALA A 149 -15.68 8.16 11.58
N ALA A 150 -16.46 7.26 10.98
CA ALA A 150 -16.47 5.84 11.34
C ALA A 150 -15.17 5.11 10.95
N ILE A 151 -14.41 5.59 9.96
CA ILE A 151 -13.19 4.93 9.50
C ILE A 151 -12.17 4.78 10.63
N ASN A 152 -11.78 3.53 10.89
CA ASN A 152 -10.74 3.20 11.85
C ASN A 152 -9.54 2.53 11.15
N SER A 153 -8.57 3.35 10.72
CA SER A 153 -7.34 2.88 10.07
C SER A 153 -6.47 1.97 10.96
N GLN A 154 -6.65 1.96 12.28
CA GLN A 154 -5.92 1.03 13.14
C GLN A 154 -6.32 -0.43 12.91
N ARG A 155 -7.51 -0.68 12.37
CA ARG A 155 -8.00 -2.03 12.05
C ARG A 155 -7.23 -2.68 10.90
N ASP A 156 -6.45 -1.93 10.12
CA ASP A 156 -5.51 -2.52 9.16
C ASP A 156 -4.47 -3.43 9.84
N LYS A 157 -4.19 -3.21 11.14
CA LYS A 157 -3.30 -4.06 11.94
C LYS A 157 -3.87 -5.45 12.24
N ASN A 158 -5.16 -5.66 12.01
CA ASN A 158 -5.81 -6.98 12.18
C ASN A 158 -5.43 -7.95 11.06
N PHE A 159 -4.96 -7.43 9.92
CA PHE A 159 -4.57 -8.27 8.80
C PHE A 159 -3.24 -8.98 9.00
N GLU A 160 -3.20 -10.18 8.47
CA GLU A 160 -1.98 -10.88 8.09
C GLU A 160 -1.63 -10.65 6.63
N PHE A 161 -0.37 -10.91 6.24
CA PHE A 161 0.15 -10.53 4.93
C PHE A 161 -0.66 -11.12 3.79
N PHE A 162 -0.96 -12.42 3.84
CA PHE A 162 -1.71 -13.09 2.78
C PHE A 162 -3.13 -12.53 2.64
N GLY A 163 -3.80 -12.24 3.76
CA GLY A 163 -5.15 -11.66 3.76
C GLY A 163 -5.16 -10.28 3.12
N LEU A 164 -4.26 -9.39 3.54
CA LEU A 164 -4.20 -8.04 2.97
C LEU A 164 -3.69 -8.04 1.52
N ARG A 165 -2.75 -8.92 1.17
CA ARG A 165 -2.31 -9.11 -0.22
C ARG A 165 -3.47 -9.53 -1.12
N THR A 166 -4.30 -10.46 -0.65
CA THR A 166 -5.50 -10.89 -1.38
C THR A 166 -6.48 -9.73 -1.59
N VAL A 167 -6.73 -8.94 -0.54
CA VAL A 167 -7.58 -7.74 -0.63
C VAL A 167 -7.01 -6.76 -1.65
N TYR A 168 -5.73 -6.43 -1.56
CA TYR A 168 -5.05 -5.51 -2.48
C TYR A 168 -5.09 -5.98 -3.94
N ASP A 169 -4.77 -7.24 -4.19
CA ASP A 169 -4.63 -7.76 -5.55
C ASP A 169 -5.99 -7.92 -6.24
N ARG A 170 -7.05 -8.25 -5.49
CA ARG A 170 -8.31 -8.72 -6.07
C ARG A 170 -9.55 -7.90 -5.71
N TYR A 171 -9.61 -7.26 -4.55
CA TYR A 171 -10.85 -6.66 -4.05
C TYR A 171 -10.88 -5.14 -4.08
N LEU A 172 -9.73 -4.48 -3.89
CA LEU A 172 -9.68 -3.03 -3.94
C LEU A 172 -10.00 -2.53 -5.34
N LEU A 173 -10.92 -1.56 -5.43
CA LEU A 173 -11.23 -0.89 -6.68
C LEU A 173 -9.98 -0.19 -7.24
N ARG A 174 -9.82 -0.27 -8.56
CA ARG A 174 -8.67 0.27 -9.28
C ARG A 174 -9.12 1.21 -10.38
N HIS A 175 -8.37 2.29 -10.55
CA HIS A 175 -8.54 3.18 -11.68
C HIS A 175 -8.46 2.39 -13.00
N PRO A 176 -9.43 2.52 -13.92
CA PRO A 176 -9.47 1.73 -15.16
C PRO A 176 -8.18 1.86 -15.99
N GLU A 177 -7.68 3.08 -16.14
CA GLU A 177 -6.47 3.37 -16.93
C GLU A 177 -5.16 3.17 -16.15
N THR A 178 -4.97 3.88 -15.02
CA THR A 178 -3.69 3.85 -14.29
C THR A 178 -3.45 2.58 -13.48
N ARG A 179 -4.51 1.77 -13.28
CA ARG A 179 -4.53 0.53 -12.49
C ARG A 179 -4.17 0.68 -11.01
N LYS A 180 -4.00 1.91 -10.53
CA LYS A 180 -3.77 2.21 -9.11
C LYS A 180 -5.03 1.97 -8.30
N VAL A 181 -4.88 1.52 -7.06
CA VAL A 181 -6.01 1.37 -6.14
C VAL A 181 -6.55 2.75 -5.75
N ILE A 182 -7.88 2.87 -5.67
CA ILE A 182 -8.54 4.15 -5.31
C ILE A 182 -9.15 4.13 -3.91
N GLU A 183 -9.02 3.00 -3.20
CA GLU A 183 -9.55 2.78 -1.86
C GLU A 183 -8.54 2.05 -0.97
N THR A 184 -8.62 2.30 0.33
CA THR A 184 -7.87 1.57 1.37
C THR A 184 -8.68 0.34 1.82
N PRO A 185 -8.10 -0.59 2.62
CA PRO A 185 -8.88 -1.72 3.13
C PRO A 185 -10.09 -1.30 3.98
N GLN A 186 -9.96 -0.20 4.73
CA GLN A 186 -11.09 0.34 5.50
C GLN A 186 -12.15 0.96 4.61
N TYR A 187 -11.76 1.68 3.55
CA TYR A 187 -12.71 2.23 2.58
C TYR A 187 -13.43 1.11 1.82
N PHE A 188 -12.71 0.05 1.45
CA PHE A 188 -13.28 -1.16 0.88
C PHE A 188 -14.39 -1.75 1.75
N PHE A 189 -14.10 -2.00 3.04
CA PHE A 189 -15.12 -2.54 3.93
C PHE A 189 -16.31 -1.60 4.12
N LEU A 190 -16.07 -0.30 4.24
CA LEU A 190 -17.16 0.67 4.42
C LEU A 190 -18.00 0.81 3.14
N ARG A 191 -17.39 0.79 1.94
CA ARG A 191 -18.11 0.74 0.67
C ARG A 191 -19.01 -0.49 0.60
N VAL A 192 -18.48 -1.66 0.96
CA VAL A 192 -19.27 -2.89 0.98
C VAL A 192 -20.44 -2.77 1.95
N ALA A 193 -20.23 -2.17 3.12
CA ALA A 193 -21.28 -1.96 4.10
C ALA A 193 -22.36 -0.99 3.59
N CYS A 194 -21.97 0.15 3.01
CA CYS A 194 -22.91 1.10 2.41
C CYS A 194 -23.77 0.45 1.31
N GLY A 195 -23.18 -0.39 0.45
CA GLY A 195 -23.92 -1.10 -0.59
C GLY A 195 -24.87 -2.20 -0.08
N LEU A 196 -24.85 -2.52 1.22
CA LEU A 196 -25.69 -3.52 1.85
C LEU A 196 -26.72 -2.94 2.83
N SER A 197 -26.67 -1.64 3.12
CA SER A 197 -27.40 -1.04 4.24
C SER A 197 -28.46 -0.07 3.79
N ALA A 198 -29.53 0.07 4.57
CA ALA A 198 -30.60 1.04 4.32
C ALA A 198 -30.31 2.43 4.92
N ASP A 199 -29.52 2.48 5.99
CA ASP A 199 -29.15 3.70 6.71
C ASP A 199 -27.69 3.67 7.19
N ALA A 200 -27.17 4.83 7.62
CA ALA A 200 -25.78 4.99 8.03
C ALA A 200 -25.43 4.19 9.31
N ASP A 201 -26.37 4.08 10.25
CA ASP A 201 -26.15 3.33 11.50
C ASP A 201 -25.95 1.83 11.21
N GLU A 202 -26.74 1.27 10.30
CA GLU A 202 -26.58 -0.10 9.82
C GLU A 202 -25.26 -0.28 9.08
N ALA A 203 -24.89 0.66 8.18
CA ALA A 203 -23.63 0.62 7.46
C ALA A 203 -22.42 0.63 8.41
N ILE A 204 -22.44 1.46 9.45
CA ILE A 204 -21.37 1.55 10.43
C ILE A 204 -21.27 0.24 11.24
N LYS A 205 -22.39 -0.36 11.64
CA LYS A 205 -22.40 -1.66 12.34
C LYS A 205 -21.85 -2.79 11.46
N PHE A 206 -22.23 -2.84 10.19
CA PHE A 206 -21.68 -3.82 9.26
C PHE A 206 -20.19 -3.60 8.99
N TYR A 207 -19.78 -2.36 8.83
CA TYR A 207 -18.36 -1.99 8.74
C TYR A 207 -17.59 -2.45 9.97
N ASP A 208 -18.12 -2.27 11.18
CA ASP A 208 -17.50 -2.73 12.42
C ASP A 208 -17.29 -4.25 12.44
N LEU A 209 -18.30 -5.03 12.03
CA LEU A 209 -18.20 -6.49 11.93
C LEU A 209 -17.13 -6.92 10.92
N MET A 210 -17.11 -6.31 9.74
CA MET A 210 -16.15 -6.66 8.67
C MET A 210 -14.73 -6.23 8.97
N SER A 211 -14.52 -4.99 9.38
CA SER A 211 -13.18 -4.45 9.64
C SER A 211 -12.54 -4.99 10.93
N SER A 212 -13.33 -5.49 11.88
CA SER A 212 -12.83 -6.30 13.01
C SER A 212 -12.54 -7.75 12.63
N LEU A 213 -12.86 -8.16 11.40
CA LEU A 213 -12.77 -9.53 10.88
C LEU A 213 -13.65 -10.53 11.66
N ALA A 214 -14.69 -10.05 12.36
CA ALA A 214 -15.65 -10.90 13.06
C ALA A 214 -16.62 -11.61 12.10
N TYR A 215 -16.90 -10.99 10.95
CA TYR A 215 -17.73 -11.55 9.90
C TYR A 215 -17.29 -11.01 8.54
N LEU A 216 -17.24 -11.87 7.52
CA LEU A 216 -17.04 -11.47 6.15
C LEU A 216 -18.12 -12.11 5.27
N PRO A 217 -18.81 -11.32 4.43
CA PRO A 217 -19.75 -11.88 3.47
C PRO A 217 -19.00 -12.65 2.36
N SER A 218 -19.76 -13.33 1.52
CA SER A 218 -19.19 -14.13 0.43
C SER A 218 -18.38 -13.29 -0.57
N SER A 219 -17.45 -13.91 -1.29
CA SER A 219 -16.62 -13.25 -2.29
C SER A 219 -17.38 -12.40 -3.32
N PRO A 220 -18.51 -12.85 -3.94
CA PRO A 220 -19.26 -11.99 -4.87
C PRO A 220 -19.84 -10.75 -4.18
N THR A 221 -20.25 -10.87 -2.92
CA THR A 221 -20.70 -9.73 -2.11
C THR A 221 -19.57 -8.74 -1.88
N LEU A 222 -18.40 -9.20 -1.41
CA LEU A 222 -17.23 -8.35 -1.19
C LEU A 222 -16.76 -7.66 -2.49
N PHE A 223 -16.82 -8.37 -3.62
CA PHE A 223 -16.35 -7.85 -4.90
C PHE A 223 -17.31 -6.80 -5.49
N ASN A 224 -18.61 -7.06 -5.44
CA ASN A 224 -19.60 -6.30 -6.21
C ASN A 224 -20.41 -5.29 -5.38
N SER A 225 -20.39 -5.36 -4.04
CA SER A 225 -21.18 -4.45 -3.22
C SER A 225 -20.81 -2.99 -3.47
N GLY A 226 -21.83 -2.16 -3.68
CA GLY A 226 -21.68 -0.74 -3.95
C GLY A 226 -21.00 -0.39 -5.28
N THR A 227 -20.85 -1.36 -6.18
CA THR A 227 -20.38 -1.11 -7.56
C THR A 227 -21.55 -0.84 -8.50
N THR A 228 -21.28 -0.32 -9.70
CA THR A 228 -22.29 -0.01 -10.73
C THR A 228 -23.18 -1.20 -11.11
N HIS A 229 -22.65 -2.42 -11.01
CA HIS A 229 -23.36 -3.66 -11.35
C HIS A 229 -23.22 -4.69 -10.23
N PRO A 230 -24.02 -4.57 -9.15
CA PRO A 230 -23.84 -5.36 -7.94
C PRO A 230 -24.37 -6.79 -8.09
N GLN A 231 -23.58 -7.67 -8.70
CA GLN A 231 -23.89 -9.10 -8.80
C GLN A 231 -23.42 -9.84 -7.53
N MET A 232 -24.31 -9.95 -6.53
CA MET A 232 -23.90 -10.34 -5.17
C MET A 232 -23.92 -11.86 -4.90
N SER A 233 -24.40 -12.68 -5.84
CA SER A 233 -24.66 -14.12 -5.64
C SER A 233 -24.01 -14.98 -6.73
N SER A 234 -23.09 -15.88 -6.39
CA SER A 234 -22.43 -16.73 -7.39
C SER A 234 -23.05 -18.12 -7.54
N CYS A 235 -24.00 -18.49 -6.69
CA CYS A 235 -24.59 -19.83 -6.64
C CYS A 235 -26.05 -19.79 -7.06
N TYR A 236 -26.39 -20.57 -8.08
CA TYR A 236 -27.74 -20.67 -8.63
C TYR A 236 -28.13 -22.14 -8.71
N LEU A 237 -29.34 -22.46 -8.27
CA LEU A 237 -29.95 -23.76 -8.53
C LEU A 237 -30.89 -23.60 -9.72
N LEU A 238 -30.71 -24.44 -10.73
CA LEU A 238 -31.60 -24.54 -11.89
C LEU A 238 -32.23 -25.93 -11.88
N ASP A 239 -33.52 -25.98 -12.15
CA ASP A 239 -34.22 -27.26 -12.30
C ASP A 239 -33.93 -27.87 -13.68
N SER A 240 -33.87 -29.19 -13.77
CA SER A 240 -33.74 -29.88 -15.05
C SER A 240 -35.12 -29.95 -15.70
N PRO A 241 -35.25 -29.73 -17.02
CA PRO A 241 -36.49 -30.05 -17.72
C PRO A 241 -36.89 -31.51 -17.44
N VAL A 242 -38.17 -31.72 -17.16
CA VAL A 242 -38.79 -33.05 -17.05
C VAL A 242 -38.85 -33.77 -18.40
#